data_AF-A0A2G1XZ96-F1
#
_entry.id   AF-A0A2G1XZ96-F1
#
_cell.length_a   1.000
_cell.length_b   1.000
_cell.length_c   1.000
_cell.angle_alpha   90.00
_cell.angle_beta   90.00
_cell.angle_gamma   90.00
#
_symmetry.space_group_name_H-M   'P 1'
#
loop_
_entity.id
_entity.type
_entity.pdbx_description
1 polymer ?
#
loop_
_entity_poly.entity_id
_entity_poly.type
_entity_poly.pdbx_seq_one_letter_code
_entity_poly.pdbx_strand_id
1 'polypeptide(L)'
;MLMLDSINQLLSHIKDVQVDVIDLSNESLMKMSNFMEKNNLEIDDEISTALQYQDIITQQLNASIETIESMKKSIDMFSHAYKNDAGLAEESISKLQAKLSVTLAEAKDKKSRFSGRFSASDAEDEIEFF
;
A
#
# COMPACT_ATOMS: atom_id res chain seq x y z
N MET A 1 7.60 16.56 20.25
CA MET A 1 7.00 17.48 19.27
C MET A 1 5.60 16.95 19.02
N LEU A 2 4.66 17.27 19.92
CA LEU A 2 3.45 16.47 20.17
C LEU A 2 2.66 16.14 18.89
N MET A 3 2.61 17.05 17.91
CA MET A 3 1.92 16.83 16.65
C MET A 3 2.58 15.75 15.76
N LEU A 4 3.91 15.74 15.60
CA LEU A 4 4.59 14.74 14.79
C LEU A 4 4.59 13.37 15.47
N ASP A 5 4.68 13.37 16.80
CA ASP A 5 4.57 12.14 17.59
C ASP A 5 3.17 11.53 17.38
N SER A 6 2.11 12.33 17.40
CA SER A 6 0.74 11.89 17.07
C SER A 6 0.57 11.42 15.63
N ILE A 7 1.15 12.11 14.64
CA ILE A 7 1.11 11.68 13.23
C ILE A 7 1.81 10.32 13.06
N ASN A 8 2.97 10.13 13.71
CA ASN A 8 3.70 8.86 13.66
C ASN A 8 2.91 7.70 14.31
N GLN A 9 2.20 7.98 15.41
CA GLN A 9 1.30 7.00 16.04
C GLN A 9 0.12 6.64 15.12
N LEU A 10 -0.54 7.63 14.50
CA LEU A 10 -1.62 7.38 13.54
C LEU A 10 -1.14 6.57 12.33
N LEU A 11 0.01 6.92 11.77
CA LEU A 11 0.63 6.17 10.67
C LEU A 11 0.93 4.73 11.07
N SER A 12 1.44 4.50 12.28
CA SER A 12 1.69 3.14 12.79
C SER A 12 0.39 2.35 12.92
N HIS A 13 -0.65 2.95 13.49
CA HIS A 13 -1.95 2.30 13.59
C HIS A 13 -2.54 1.92 12.22
N ILE A 14 -2.48 2.82 11.23
CA ILE A 14 -2.97 2.52 9.86
C ILE A 14 -2.18 1.35 9.25
N LYS A 15 -0.86 1.32 9.44
CA LYS A 15 -0.03 0.20 9.00
C LYS A 15 -0.44 -1.11 9.68
N ASP A 16 -0.63 -1.11 10.99
CA ASP A 16 -1.01 -2.32 11.74
C ASP A 16 -2.35 -2.86 11.22
N VAL A 17 -3.34 -1.99 11.00
CA VAL A 17 -4.62 -2.38 10.39
C VAL A 17 -4.42 -2.97 8.98
N GLN A 18 -3.52 -2.42 8.16
CA GLN A 18 -3.25 -2.95 6.82
C GLN A 18 -2.59 -4.34 6.86
N VAL A 19 -1.68 -4.57 7.82
CA VAL A 19 -1.07 -5.89 8.05
C VAL A 19 -2.14 -6.89 8.45
N ASP A 20 -2.99 -6.54 9.42
CA ASP A 20 -4.09 -7.43 9.87
C ASP A 20 -5.04 -7.77 8.71
N VAL A 21 -5.36 -6.80 7.84
CA VAL A 21 -6.21 -7.04 6.66
C VAL A 21 -5.52 -7.95 5.64
N ILE A 22 -4.22 -7.83 5.43
CA ILE A 22 -3.46 -8.74 4.56
C ILE A 22 -3.51 -10.16 5.11
N ASP A 23 -3.33 -10.34 6.43
CA ASP A 23 -3.39 -11.66 7.06
C ASP A 23 -4.78 -12.30 6.93
N LEU A 24 -5.84 -11.53 7.19
CA LEU A 24 -7.23 -11.98 6.99
C LEU A 24 -7.51 -12.32 5.52
N SER A 25 -6.98 -11.51 4.59
CA SER A 25 -7.08 -11.70 3.14
C SER A 25 -6.44 -13.02 2.71
N ASN A 26 -5.24 -13.32 3.21
CA ASN A 26 -4.52 -14.56 2.95
C ASN A 26 -5.24 -15.78 3.56
N GLU A 27 -5.72 -15.66 4.79
CA GLU A 27 -6.48 -16.74 5.44
C GLU A 27 -7.79 -17.03 4.70
N SER A 28 -8.49 -15.99 4.25
CA SER A 28 -9.70 -16.11 3.43
C SER A 28 -9.42 -16.85 2.13
N LEU A 29 -8.33 -16.48 1.43
CA LEU A 29 -7.91 -17.14 0.20
C LEU A 29 -7.62 -18.63 0.44
N MET A 30 -6.86 -18.98 1.48
CA MET A 30 -6.58 -20.37 1.82
C MET A 30 -7.85 -21.17 2.12
N LYS A 31 -8.80 -20.59 2.88
CA LYS A 31 -10.08 -21.25 3.17
C LYS A 31 -10.90 -21.47 1.90
N MET A 32 -10.90 -20.51 0.98
CA MET A 32 -11.58 -20.63 -0.31
C MET A 32 -10.95 -21.74 -1.15
N SER A 33 -9.62 -21.78 -1.27
CA SER A 33 -8.89 -22.82 -2.00
C SER A 33 -9.19 -24.22 -1.45
N ASN A 34 -9.14 -24.39 -0.13
CA ASN A 34 -9.49 -25.66 0.52
C ASN A 34 -10.94 -26.07 0.27
N PHE A 35 -11.88 -25.11 0.25
CA PHE A 35 -13.27 -25.38 -0.07
C PHE A 35 -13.45 -25.82 -1.53
N MET A 36 -12.79 -25.16 -2.47
CA MET A 36 -12.83 -25.53 -3.89
C MET A 36 -12.27 -26.93 -4.10
N GLU A 37 -11.10 -27.23 -3.53
CA GLU A 37 -10.46 -28.56 -3.62
C GLU A 37 -11.36 -29.65 -3.03
N LYS A 38 -11.91 -29.43 -1.82
CA LYS A 38 -12.78 -30.40 -1.14
C LYS A 38 -14.04 -30.74 -1.94
N ASN A 39 -14.56 -29.79 -2.73
CA ASN A 39 -15.77 -29.96 -3.52
C ASN A 39 -15.48 -30.21 -5.00
N ASN A 40 -14.21 -30.37 -5.38
CA ASN A 40 -13.77 -30.56 -6.76
C ASN A 40 -14.32 -29.49 -7.71
N LEU A 41 -14.34 -28.24 -7.25
CA LEU A 41 -14.72 -27.08 -8.05
C LEU A 41 -13.55 -26.70 -8.96
N GLU A 42 -13.84 -26.58 -10.25
CA GLU A 42 -12.88 -26.05 -11.22
C GLU A 42 -12.81 -24.53 -11.12
N ILE A 43 -11.62 -23.99 -11.41
CA ILE A 43 -11.43 -22.55 -11.51
C ILE A 43 -11.92 -22.12 -12.89
N ASP A 44 -13.09 -21.51 -12.92
CA ASP A 44 -13.60 -20.82 -14.09
C ASP A 44 -13.06 -19.39 -14.18
N ASP A 45 -13.47 -18.66 -15.24
CA ASP A 45 -13.01 -17.30 -15.49
C ASP A 45 -13.43 -16.32 -14.39
N GLU A 46 -14.58 -16.54 -13.75
CA GLU A 46 -15.08 -15.69 -12.67
C GLU A 46 -14.23 -15.86 -11.41
N ILE A 47 -13.94 -17.11 -11.03
CA ILE A 47 -13.06 -17.45 -9.91
C ILE A 47 -11.65 -16.95 -10.19
N SER A 48 -11.13 -17.16 -11.40
CA SER A 48 -9.81 -16.66 -11.83
C SER A 48 -9.71 -15.14 -11.67
N THR A 49 -10.73 -14.40 -12.13
CA THR A 49 -10.80 -12.94 -11.98
C THR A 49 -10.85 -12.51 -10.52
N ALA A 50 -11.64 -13.20 -9.68
CA ALA A 50 -11.69 -12.92 -8.25
C ALA A 50 -10.33 -13.13 -7.56
N LEU A 51 -9.58 -14.18 -7.94
CA LEU A 51 -8.22 -14.43 -7.45
C LEU A 51 -7.25 -13.32 -7.88
N GLN A 52 -7.35 -12.83 -9.11
CA GLN A 52 -6.55 -11.69 -9.58
C GLN A 52 -6.86 -10.42 -8.78
N TYR A 53 -8.13 -10.16 -8.47
CA TYR A 53 -8.50 -9.01 -7.64
C TYR A 53 -7.94 -9.12 -6.24
N GLN A 54 -7.92 -10.32 -5.66
CA GLN A 54 -7.34 -10.57 -4.34
C GLN A 54 -5.83 -10.29 -4.30
N ASP A 55 -5.11 -10.69 -5.34
CA ASP A 55 -3.69 -10.37 -5.50
C ASP A 55 -3.47 -8.85 -5.61
N ILE A 56 -4.25 -8.16 -6.45
CA ILE A 56 -4.16 -6.70 -6.61
C ILE A 56 -4.47 -5.97 -5.30
N ILE A 57 -5.48 -6.39 -4.55
CA ILE A 57 -5.80 -5.85 -3.22
C ILE A 57 -4.60 -5.99 -2.28
N THR A 58 -3.98 -7.18 -2.26
CA THR A 58 -2.82 -7.46 -1.40
C THR A 58 -1.61 -6.60 -1.79
N GLN A 59 -1.35 -6.43 -3.09
CA GLN A 59 -0.28 -5.55 -3.59
C GLN A 59 -0.53 -4.08 -3.21
N GLN A 60 -1.77 -3.61 -3.28
CA GLN A 60 -2.14 -2.24 -2.91
C GLN A 60 -1.98 -1.98 -1.42
N LEU A 61 -2.36 -2.93 -0.57
CA LEU A 61 -2.16 -2.85 0.87
C LEU A 61 -0.66 -2.77 1.20
N ASN A 62 0.17 -3.61 0.58
CA ASN A 62 1.63 -3.55 0.74
C ASN A 62 2.23 -2.21 0.26
N ALA A 63 1.81 -1.70 -0.89
CA ALA A 63 2.24 -0.40 -1.39
C ALA A 63 1.86 0.74 -0.44
N SER A 64 0.72 0.64 0.24
CA SER A 64 0.30 1.61 1.25
C SER A 64 1.17 1.53 2.51
N ILE A 65 1.52 0.34 2.97
CA ILE A 65 2.48 0.12 4.07
C ILE A 65 3.83 0.76 3.75
N GLU A 66 4.36 0.55 2.55
CA GLU A 66 5.63 1.14 2.11
C GLU A 66 5.59 2.68 2.12
N THR A 67 4.46 3.24 1.66
CA THR A 67 4.23 4.70 1.67
C THR A 67 4.23 5.24 3.10
N ILE A 68 3.56 4.54 4.03
CA ILE A 68 3.52 4.88 5.44
C ILE A 68 4.92 4.86 6.05
N GLU A 69 5.72 3.82 5.79
CA GLU A 69 7.09 3.73 6.30
C GLU A 69 8.00 4.86 5.76
N SER A 70 7.85 5.25 4.49
CA SER A 70 8.55 6.41 3.93
C SER A 70 8.17 7.72 4.65
N MET A 71 6.88 7.91 4.94
CA MET A 71 6.41 9.08 5.70
C MET A 71 6.97 9.09 7.12
N LYS A 72 6.93 7.96 7.84
CA LYS A 72 7.48 7.83 9.19
C LYS A 72 8.97 8.13 9.23
N LYS A 73 9.75 7.61 8.27
CA LYS A 73 11.18 7.92 8.13
C LYS A 73 11.41 9.41 7.91
N SER A 74 10.56 10.07 7.12
CA SER A 74 10.65 11.52 6.86
C SER A 74 10.37 12.35 8.11
N ILE A 75 9.37 11.96 8.90
CA ILE A 75 9.03 12.57 10.19
C ILE A 75 10.18 12.41 11.20
N ASP A 76 10.80 11.22 11.25
CA ASP A 76 11.91 10.94 12.17
C ASP A 76 13.15 11.79 11.86
N MET A 77 13.52 11.88 10.57
CA MET A 77 14.61 12.77 10.12
C MET A 77 14.35 14.23 10.50
N PHE A 78 13.11 14.71 10.33
CA PHE A 78 12.73 16.06 10.73
C PHE A 78 12.88 16.26 12.24
N SER A 79 12.34 15.33 13.03
CA SER A 79 12.32 15.41 14.49
C SER A 79 13.73 15.47 15.09
N HIS A 80 14.69 14.81 14.44
CA HIS A 80 16.11 14.88 14.80
C HIS A 80 16.77 16.20 14.38
N ALA A 81 16.49 16.72 13.17
CA ALA A 81 17.04 17.99 12.70
C ALA A 81 16.54 19.19 13.52
N TYR A 82 15.26 19.19 13.90
CA TYR A 82 14.64 20.26 14.70
C TYR A 82 15.21 20.38 16.11
N LYS A 83 15.61 19.26 16.74
CA LYS A 83 16.19 19.28 18.10
C LYS A 83 17.54 20.02 18.17
N ASN A 84 18.20 20.25 17.03
CA ASN A 84 19.56 20.79 16.99
C ASN A 84 19.65 22.31 16.72
N ASP A 85 18.61 22.97 16.19
CA ASP A 85 18.56 24.45 16.08
C ASP A 85 17.17 24.95 15.66
N ALA A 86 16.69 26.06 16.24
CA ALA A 86 15.38 26.65 15.90
C ALA A 86 15.40 27.33 14.52
N GLY A 87 16.55 27.82 14.05
CA GLY A 87 16.71 28.35 12.68
C GLY A 87 16.69 27.27 11.59
N LEU A 88 17.06 26.03 11.94
CA LEU A 88 16.97 24.87 11.05
C LEU A 88 15.53 24.34 10.90
N ALA A 89 14.59 24.83 11.70
CA ALA A 89 13.20 24.37 11.69
C ALA A 89 12.50 24.62 10.35
N GLU A 90 12.65 25.82 9.79
CA GLU A 90 11.99 26.20 8.52
C GLU A 90 12.57 25.45 7.33
N GLU A 91 13.90 25.29 7.29
CA GLU A 91 14.59 24.47 6.28
C GLU A 91 14.21 23.00 6.42
N SER A 92 14.12 22.50 7.65
CA SER A 92 13.70 21.13 7.92
C SER A 92 12.23 20.90 7.50
N ILE A 93 11.34 21.88 7.70
CA ILE A 93 9.91 21.76 7.35
C ILE A 93 9.81 21.69 5.82
N SER A 94 10.58 22.54 5.13
CA SER A 94 10.67 22.54 3.67
C SER A 94 11.19 21.19 3.14
N LYS A 95 12.21 20.61 3.79
CA LYS A 95 12.74 19.27 3.45
C LYS A 95 11.72 18.15 3.71
N LEU A 96 10.98 18.22 4.81
CA LEU A 96 9.91 17.28 5.12
C LEU A 96 8.81 17.34 4.05
N GLN A 97 8.35 18.55 3.71
CA GLN A 97 7.34 18.75 2.67
C GLN A 97 7.80 18.17 1.34
N ALA A 98 9.04 18.45 0.91
CA ALA A 98 9.59 17.91 -0.34
C ALA A 98 9.59 16.38 -0.36
N LYS A 99 10.02 15.72 0.72
CA LYS A 99 10.02 14.25 0.81
C LYS A 99 8.61 13.65 0.81
N LEU A 100 7.66 14.30 1.50
CA LEU A 100 6.26 13.88 1.49
C LEU A 100 5.64 14.04 0.10
N SER A 101 5.99 15.09 -0.64
CA SER A 101 5.53 15.28 -2.03
C SER A 101 6.06 14.19 -2.97
N VAL A 102 7.32 13.79 -2.84
CA VAL A 102 7.89 12.65 -3.61
C VAL A 102 7.18 11.36 -3.24
N THR A 103 7.04 11.07 -1.95
CA THR A 103 6.33 9.87 -1.46
C THR A 103 4.89 9.82 -1.96
N LEU A 104 4.19 10.96 -2.01
CA LEU A 104 2.84 11.06 -2.59
C LEU A 104 2.82 10.80 -4.09
N ALA A 105 3.81 11.30 -4.84
CA ALA A 105 3.92 11.05 -6.27
C ALA A 105 4.15 9.56 -6.56
N GLU A 106 5.05 8.91 -5.83
CA GLU A 106 5.31 7.46 -5.91
C GLU A 106 4.07 6.64 -5.55
N ALA A 107 3.33 7.02 -4.49
CA ALA A 107 2.10 6.35 -4.12
C ALA A 107 1.00 6.47 -5.20
N LYS A 108 0.90 7.63 -5.85
CA LYS A 108 -0.03 7.85 -6.98
C LYS A 108 0.37 7.03 -8.21
N ASP A 109 1.66 6.95 -8.51
CA ASP A 109 2.19 6.12 -9.61
C ASP A 109 1.94 4.62 -9.35
N LYS A 110 2.22 4.13 -8.14
CA LYS A 110 1.89 2.75 -7.76
C LYS A 110 0.39 2.49 -7.93
N LYS A 111 -0.46 3.37 -7.40
CA LYS A 111 -1.91 3.25 -7.56
C LYS A 111 -2.33 3.19 -9.04
N SER A 112 -1.78 4.06 -9.89
CA SER A 112 -2.16 4.11 -11.31
C SER A 112 -1.80 2.81 -12.05
N ARG A 113 -0.61 2.27 -11.80
CA ARG A 113 -0.11 1.02 -12.39
C ARG A 113 -0.99 -0.18 -12.04
N PHE A 114 -1.50 -0.21 -10.81
CA PHE A 114 -2.41 -1.24 -10.35
C PHE A 114 -3.88 -1.01 -10.78
N SER A 115 -4.29 0.24 -11.07
CA SER A 115 -5.66 0.57 -11.53
C SER A 115 -5.89 0.44 -13.04
N GLY A 116 -4.82 0.45 -13.84
CA GLY A 116 -4.89 0.49 -15.31
C GLY A 116 -5.44 -0.77 -16.00
N ARG A 117 -5.84 -1.82 -15.25
CA ARG A 117 -6.41 -3.06 -15.80
C ARG A 117 -7.94 -3.16 -15.74
N PHE A 118 -8.63 -2.13 -15.25
CA PHE A 118 -10.05 -2.25 -14.90
C PHE A 118 -11.04 -1.49 -15.80
N SER A 119 -10.56 -0.72 -16.78
CA SER A 119 -11.44 0.02 -17.70
C SER A 119 -11.59 -0.70 -19.05
N ALA A 120 -12.52 -1.65 -19.06
CA ALA A 120 -13.48 -2.07 -20.10
C ALA A 120 -13.03 -2.25 -21.58
N SER A 121 -13.36 -3.46 -22.07
CA SER A 121 -13.85 -3.79 -23.43
C SER A 121 -12.97 -3.40 -24.61
N ASP A 122 -12.13 -4.32 -25.06
CA ASP A 122 -12.37 -5.00 -26.33
C ASP A 122 -11.57 -6.31 -26.38
N ALA A 123 -12.09 -7.21 -27.22
CA ALA A 123 -11.66 -8.58 -27.43
C ALA A 123 -10.17 -8.74 -27.73
N GLU A 124 -9.68 -9.96 -27.50
CA GLU A 124 -8.46 -10.49 -28.12
C GLU A 124 -7.18 -9.68 -27.82
N ASP A 125 -6.59 -9.88 -26.64
CA ASP A 125 -5.14 -9.97 -26.58
C ASP A 125 -4.76 -10.84 -25.37
N GLU A 126 -4.28 -12.04 -25.69
CA GLU A 126 -3.62 -12.94 -24.75
C GLU A 126 -2.55 -12.16 -23.99
N ILE A 127 -2.70 -12.11 -22.68
CA ILE A 127 -1.74 -11.43 -21.82
C ILE A 127 -0.50 -12.31 -21.69
N GLU A 128 0.51 -12.10 -22.54
CA GLU A 128 1.87 -12.62 -22.29
C GLU A 128 2.55 -11.76 -21.20
N PHE A 129 3.02 -12.43 -20.13
CA PHE A 129 3.90 -11.83 -19.13
C PHE A 129 5.34 -12.32 -19.29
N PHE A 130 6.28 -11.36 -19.39
CA PHE A 130 7.72 -11.55 -19.19
C PHE A 130 8.06 -11.80 -17.72
#